data_AF-A0A430HS98-F1
#
_entry.id   AF-A0A430HS98-F1
#
_cell.length_a   1.000
_cell.length_b   1.000
_cell.length_c   1.000
_cell.angle_alpha   90.00
_cell.angle_beta   90.00
_cell.angle_gamma   90.00
#
_symmetry.space_group_name_H-M   'P 1'
#
loop_
_entity.id
_entity.type
_entity.pdbx_description
1 polymer ?
#
loop_
_entity_poly.entity_id
_entity_poly.type
_entity_poly.pdbx_seq_one_letter_code
_entity_poly.pdbx_strand_id
1 'polypeptide(L)'
;MSFTTFSSTAGRTMSAQELQSAIANGEAVEKRDLRGAVLTGLDLSGGQFDRVDLRGAQLGGADLTECDFMHCQFGQADLRAARLAKTTWHDCDLAQARLDGADANGASMLNCDLRAAQLSSACLSNATLLRCKLDDASLAALRAEVLCVTECSAHRCDFSDAQLEKTVFMEVDFAGARWRAASLKNLVFAKAKLRGNVFAGLAMPLCQFVESDLAQADFSGASIEHCMFKGAQLQGALLRGVQARFALFAEATLDGADLSGGFFEQTLWPRASLRAANLRGASLAYANFQAACCEGADLRDADLRFADFSYADLRDARFSHAGFEHTRLHRSAQAGATWSSRRGLVEHDEALLQAELWSR
;
A
#
# COMPACT_ATOMS: atom_id res chain seq x y z
N MET A 1 44.23 40.79 19.33
CA MET A 1 43.60 42.09 19.08
C MET A 1 43.31 42.20 17.60
N SER A 2 42.07 42.59 17.28
CA SER A 2 41.53 42.98 15.96
C SER A 2 41.32 41.85 14.94
N PHE A 3 40.08 41.37 14.72
CA PHE A 3 38.98 41.98 13.92
C PHE A 3 39.47 42.27 12.48
N THR A 4 38.86 41.86 11.36
CA THR A 4 37.49 41.49 11.00
C THR A 4 37.51 41.01 9.54
N THR A 5 36.69 40.03 9.16
CA THR A 5 35.85 40.03 7.93
C THR A 5 35.04 38.72 7.88
N PHE A 6 33.99 38.66 8.69
CA PHE A 6 32.81 37.89 8.33
C PHE A 6 32.00 38.79 7.38
N SER A 7 32.10 38.54 6.08
CA SER A 7 31.14 39.09 5.13
C SER A 7 29.83 38.33 5.32
N SER A 8 28.95 38.91 6.13
CA SER A 8 27.53 38.66 6.08
C SER A 8 27.04 39.03 4.68
N THR A 9 26.82 38.04 3.82
CA THR A 9 26.02 38.19 2.59
C THR A 9 24.52 38.20 2.90
N ALA A 10 24.10 38.66 4.08
CA ALA A 10 22.73 39.09 4.30
C ALA A 10 22.55 40.45 3.62
N GLY A 11 22.00 40.46 2.40
CA GLY A 11 21.51 41.70 1.81
C GLY A 11 21.44 41.81 0.29
N ARG A 12 22.03 40.88 -0.49
CA ARG A 12 21.83 40.87 -1.96
C ARG A 12 21.02 39.65 -2.34
N THR A 13 19.75 39.88 -2.67
CA THR A 13 18.90 38.90 -3.36
C THR A 13 19.57 38.53 -4.68
N MET A 14 19.91 37.25 -4.82
CA MET A 14 20.45 36.70 -6.07
C MET A 14 19.37 36.77 -7.13
N SER A 15 19.67 37.34 -8.30
CA SER A 15 18.73 37.38 -9.42
C SER A 15 18.59 35.99 -10.06
N ALA A 16 17.49 35.76 -10.78
CA ALA A 16 17.28 34.54 -11.56
C ALA A 16 18.43 34.25 -12.55
N GLN A 17 18.96 35.29 -13.21
CA GLN A 17 20.08 35.16 -14.15
C GLN A 17 21.39 34.82 -13.44
N GLU A 18 21.65 35.43 -12.28
CA GLU A 18 22.81 35.07 -11.45
C GLU A 18 22.71 33.60 -11.00
N LEU A 19 21.52 33.14 -10.60
CA LEU A 19 21.27 31.74 -10.22
C LEU A 19 21.54 30.78 -11.37
N GLN A 20 20.97 31.05 -12.54
CA GLN A 20 21.15 30.21 -13.72
C GLN A 20 22.62 30.15 -14.16
N SER A 21 23.33 31.28 -14.07
CA SER A 21 24.75 31.36 -14.40
C SER A 21 25.61 30.57 -13.41
N ALA A 22 25.31 30.64 -12.11
CA ALA A 22 26.01 29.85 -11.10
C ALA A 22 25.86 28.34 -11.38
N ILE A 23 24.64 27.88 -11.65
CA ILE A 23 24.37 26.46 -11.98
C ILE A 23 25.07 26.05 -13.27
N ALA A 24 25.01 26.86 -14.33
CA ALA A 24 25.68 26.59 -15.59
C ALA A 24 27.22 26.48 -15.44
N ASN A 25 27.79 27.15 -14.45
CA ASN A 25 29.22 27.07 -14.12
C ASN A 25 29.55 25.93 -13.13
N GLY A 26 28.57 25.15 -12.68
CA GLY A 26 28.75 24.09 -11.70
C GLY A 26 29.00 24.60 -10.27
N GLU A 27 28.62 25.85 -9.98
CA GLU A 27 28.76 26.43 -8.65
C GLU A 27 27.59 26.00 -7.75
N ALA A 28 27.90 25.51 -6.55
CA ALA A 28 26.90 25.17 -5.55
C ALA A 28 26.20 26.43 -5.01
N VAL A 29 24.88 26.35 -4.87
CA VAL A 29 24.04 27.43 -4.34
C VAL A 29 23.80 27.15 -2.86
N GLU A 30 24.58 27.80 -2.00
CA GLU A 30 24.51 27.56 -0.56
C GLU A 30 23.93 28.73 0.23
N LYS A 31 23.04 28.44 1.20
CA LYS A 31 22.58 29.37 2.24
C LYS A 31 21.99 30.67 1.68
N ARG A 32 21.26 30.56 0.56
CA ARG A 32 20.61 31.70 -0.11
C ARG A 32 19.15 31.84 0.29
N ASP A 33 18.69 33.08 0.35
CA ASP A 33 17.28 33.43 0.48
C ASP A 33 16.72 33.73 -0.91
N LEU A 34 15.88 32.82 -1.39
CA LEU A 34 15.16 32.87 -2.67
C LEU A 34 13.64 32.80 -2.44
N ARG A 35 13.17 33.25 -1.26
CA ARG A 35 11.73 33.25 -0.96
C ARG A 35 10.95 34.09 -1.96
N GLY A 36 9.87 33.53 -2.47
CA GLY A 36 9.03 34.21 -3.46
C GLY A 36 9.72 34.49 -4.80
N ALA A 37 10.93 33.97 -5.04
CA ALA A 37 11.66 34.22 -6.28
C ALA A 37 10.86 33.70 -7.49
N VAL A 38 10.89 34.48 -8.57
CA VAL A 38 10.23 34.11 -9.83
C VAL A 38 11.24 33.34 -10.69
N LEU A 39 11.10 32.02 -10.71
CA LEU A 39 11.98 31.06 -11.38
C LEU A 39 11.23 30.20 -12.41
N THR A 40 10.06 30.67 -12.84
CA THR A 40 9.12 29.95 -13.70
C THR A 40 9.73 29.69 -15.07
N GLY A 41 9.69 28.43 -15.50
CA GLY A 41 10.22 27.99 -16.80
C GLY A 41 11.74 28.07 -16.97
N LEU A 42 12.50 28.38 -15.91
CA LEU A 42 13.96 28.43 -15.99
C LEU A 42 14.56 27.04 -16.08
N ASP A 43 15.67 26.94 -16.80
CA ASP A 43 16.55 25.76 -16.74
C ASP A 43 17.51 25.92 -15.57
N LEU A 44 17.32 25.10 -14.55
CA LEU A 44 18.12 25.02 -13.34
C LEU A 44 18.70 23.61 -13.17
N SER A 45 18.69 22.80 -14.24
CA SER A 45 19.08 21.39 -14.23
C SER A 45 20.53 21.19 -13.77
N GLY A 46 20.79 20.07 -13.07
CA GLY A 46 22.09 19.75 -12.49
C GLY A 46 22.51 20.66 -11.32
N GLY A 47 21.65 21.57 -10.87
CA GLY A 47 21.95 22.49 -9.78
C GLY A 47 22.13 21.77 -8.44
N GLN A 48 23.11 22.22 -7.66
CA GLN A 48 23.34 21.75 -6.29
C GLN A 48 22.93 22.84 -5.30
N PHE A 49 21.99 22.53 -4.43
CA PHE A 49 21.41 23.48 -3.48
C PHE A 49 21.57 22.95 -2.06
N ASP A 50 22.25 23.71 -1.20
CA ASP A 50 22.37 23.39 0.23
C ASP A 50 21.83 24.53 1.10
N ARG A 51 20.88 24.23 1.98
CA ARG A 51 20.28 25.18 2.93
C ARG A 51 19.71 26.43 2.26
N VAL A 52 19.12 26.27 1.08
CA VAL A 52 18.48 27.36 0.34
C VAL A 52 17.02 27.49 0.75
N ASP A 53 16.58 28.72 0.99
CA ASP A 53 15.19 29.04 1.32
C ASP A 53 14.43 29.46 0.06
N LEU A 54 13.59 28.55 -0.45
CA LEU A 54 12.74 28.67 -1.63
C LEU A 54 11.25 28.75 -1.25
N ARG A 55 10.92 29.11 0.01
CA ARG A 55 9.52 29.18 0.44
C ARG A 55 8.73 30.16 -0.42
N GLY A 56 7.60 29.70 -0.94
CA GLY A 56 6.73 30.47 -1.85
C GLY A 56 7.36 30.82 -3.20
N ALA A 57 8.52 30.28 -3.57
CA ALA A 57 9.13 30.51 -4.87
C ALA A 57 8.24 29.99 -6.01
N GLN A 58 8.29 30.64 -7.16
CA GLN A 58 7.51 30.29 -8.35
C GLN A 58 8.40 29.53 -9.34
N LEU A 59 8.37 28.20 -9.28
CA LEU A 59 9.14 27.25 -10.07
C LEU A 59 8.26 26.50 -11.09
N GLY A 60 7.07 27.02 -11.41
CA GLY A 60 6.15 26.37 -12.34
C GLY A 60 6.82 26.11 -13.69
N GLY A 61 6.78 24.87 -14.17
CA GLY A 61 7.40 24.47 -15.43
C GLY A 61 8.93 24.60 -15.49
N ALA A 62 9.62 24.91 -14.40
CA ALA A 62 11.08 24.97 -14.36
C ALA A 62 11.69 23.58 -14.63
N ASP A 63 12.87 23.55 -15.24
CA ASP A 63 13.67 22.34 -15.35
C ASP A 63 14.63 22.24 -14.16
N LEU A 64 14.38 21.27 -13.29
CA LEU A 64 15.22 20.93 -12.13
C LEU A 64 15.75 19.50 -12.28
N THR A 65 15.80 18.96 -13.50
CA THR A 65 16.29 17.61 -13.77
C THR A 65 17.68 17.42 -13.19
N GLU A 66 17.91 16.29 -12.52
CA GLU A 66 19.21 15.91 -11.93
C GLU A 66 19.75 16.92 -10.89
N CYS A 67 18.89 17.76 -10.29
CA CYS A 67 19.29 18.63 -9.18
C CYS A 67 19.42 17.87 -7.85
N ASP A 68 20.34 18.33 -7.00
CA ASP A 68 20.51 17.87 -5.63
C ASP A 68 20.08 18.96 -4.64
N PHE A 69 19.11 18.63 -3.78
CA PHE A 69 18.61 19.50 -2.72
C PHE A 69 18.94 18.90 -1.35
N MET A 70 19.74 19.64 -0.57
CA MET A 70 20.12 19.27 0.78
C MET A 70 19.62 20.35 1.74
N HIS A 71 18.84 19.97 2.76
CA HIS A 71 18.38 20.87 3.83
C HIS A 71 17.64 22.13 3.33
N CYS A 72 16.99 22.06 2.18
CA CYS A 72 16.32 23.20 1.54
C CYS A 72 14.86 23.35 2.00
N GLN A 73 14.33 24.57 1.93
CA GLN A 73 12.96 24.89 2.32
C GLN A 73 12.14 25.29 1.10
N PHE A 74 11.12 24.50 0.77
CA PHE A 74 10.19 24.67 -0.34
C PHE A 74 8.74 24.87 0.12
N GLY A 75 8.53 25.15 1.41
CA GLY A 75 7.19 25.36 1.96
C GLY A 75 6.36 26.33 1.10
N GLN A 76 5.19 25.87 0.64
CA GLN A 76 4.28 26.61 -0.25
C GLN A 76 4.86 27.04 -1.61
N ALA A 77 6.01 26.51 -2.04
CA ALA A 77 6.55 26.77 -3.38
C ALA A 77 5.65 26.20 -4.47
N ASP A 78 5.62 26.88 -5.62
CA ASP A 78 4.88 26.44 -6.80
C ASP A 78 5.81 25.71 -7.77
N LEU A 79 5.72 24.39 -7.80
CA LEU A 79 6.48 23.47 -8.66
C LEU A 79 5.57 22.80 -9.70
N ARG A 80 4.39 23.37 -9.99
CA ARG A 80 3.43 22.75 -10.91
C ARG A 80 4.04 22.57 -12.29
N ALA A 81 3.87 21.37 -12.85
CA ALA A 81 4.44 20.96 -14.14
C ALA A 81 5.98 21.10 -14.24
N ALA A 82 6.70 21.26 -13.13
CA ALA A 82 8.17 21.27 -13.14
C ALA A 82 8.74 19.91 -13.55
N ARG A 83 9.92 19.92 -14.16
CA ARG A 83 10.69 18.70 -14.47
C ARG A 83 11.62 18.43 -13.30
N LEU A 84 11.34 17.36 -12.56
CA LEU A 84 12.02 16.91 -11.35
C LEU A 84 12.66 15.53 -11.58
N ALA A 85 12.91 15.17 -12.84
CA ALA A 85 13.40 13.84 -13.16
C ALA A 85 14.78 13.62 -12.50
N LYS A 86 14.93 12.49 -11.82
CA LYS A 86 16.17 12.07 -11.12
C LYS A 86 16.73 13.09 -10.13
N THR A 87 15.90 13.96 -9.56
CA THR A 87 16.34 14.84 -8.46
C THR A 87 16.63 14.07 -7.18
N THR A 88 17.58 14.52 -6.38
CA THR A 88 17.81 14.04 -5.01
C THR A 88 17.33 15.08 -4.00
N TRP A 89 16.60 14.62 -2.98
CA TRP A 89 16.13 15.46 -1.88
C TRP A 89 16.53 14.82 -0.55
N HIS A 90 17.26 15.56 0.28
CA HIS A 90 17.65 15.12 1.62
C HIS A 90 17.26 16.16 2.66
N ASP A 91 16.52 15.74 3.68
CA ASP A 91 16.10 16.58 4.80
C ASP A 91 15.46 17.91 4.35
N CYS A 92 14.66 17.87 3.27
CA CYS A 92 14.01 19.04 2.70
C CYS A 92 12.57 19.19 3.23
N ASP A 93 12.13 20.45 3.35
CA ASP A 93 10.75 20.79 3.71
C ASP A 93 9.96 21.21 2.47
N LEU A 94 9.06 20.36 1.99
CA LEU A 94 8.11 20.62 0.90
C LEU A 94 6.67 20.73 1.42
N ALA A 95 6.46 21.05 2.70
CA ALA A 95 5.11 21.14 3.26
C ALA A 95 4.27 22.16 2.50
N GLN A 96 3.06 21.75 2.09
CA GLN A 96 2.14 22.57 1.28
C GLN A 96 2.68 23.02 -0.08
N ALA A 97 3.80 22.47 -0.56
CA ALA A 97 4.29 22.74 -1.90
C ALA A 97 3.31 22.21 -2.96
N ARG A 98 3.28 22.86 -4.12
CA ARG A 98 2.38 22.52 -5.23
C ARG A 98 3.17 21.87 -6.35
N LEU A 99 3.09 20.56 -6.46
CA LEU A 99 3.76 19.73 -7.46
C LEU A 99 2.76 19.12 -8.47
N ASP A 100 1.56 19.70 -8.61
CA ASP A 100 0.55 19.16 -9.52
C ASP A 100 1.10 19.04 -10.94
N GLY A 101 0.95 17.86 -11.55
CA GLY A 101 1.45 17.55 -12.89
C GLY A 101 2.97 17.56 -13.05
N ALA A 102 3.76 17.66 -11.97
CA ALA A 102 5.21 17.61 -12.06
C ALA A 102 5.72 16.23 -12.51
N ASP A 103 6.83 16.22 -13.24
CA ASP A 103 7.52 14.99 -13.65
C ASP A 103 8.66 14.69 -12.68
N ALA A 104 8.41 13.90 -11.64
CA ALA A 104 9.38 13.47 -10.65
C ALA A 104 9.84 12.02 -10.87
N ASN A 105 9.90 11.58 -12.13
CA ASN A 105 10.36 10.23 -12.47
C ASN A 105 11.81 10.01 -12.03
N GLY A 106 12.07 8.92 -11.32
CA GLY A 106 13.40 8.61 -10.80
C GLY A 106 13.87 9.48 -9.63
N ALA A 107 13.01 10.36 -9.09
CA ALA A 107 13.38 11.20 -7.95
C ALA A 107 13.64 10.36 -6.69
N SER A 108 14.61 10.77 -5.88
CA SER A 108 14.95 10.15 -4.61
C SER A 108 14.72 11.16 -3.48
N MET A 109 13.82 10.84 -2.56
CA MET A 109 13.49 11.68 -1.41
C MET A 109 13.78 10.94 -0.11
N LEU A 110 14.65 11.50 0.71
CA LEU A 110 15.05 10.98 2.00
C LEU A 110 14.73 12.00 3.09
N ASN A 111 13.99 11.57 4.12
CA ASN A 111 13.64 12.38 5.29
C ASN A 111 12.94 13.71 4.94
N CYS A 112 12.16 13.74 3.86
CA CYS A 112 11.50 14.95 3.41
C CYS A 112 10.11 15.13 4.04
N ASP A 113 9.71 16.37 4.27
CA ASP A 113 8.37 16.73 4.71
C ASP A 113 7.51 17.14 3.51
N LEU A 114 6.50 16.34 3.17
CA LEU A 114 5.54 16.61 2.09
C LEU A 114 4.12 16.78 2.66
N ARG A 115 3.97 17.14 3.93
CA ARG A 115 2.65 17.25 4.55
C ARG A 115 1.80 18.30 3.83
N ALA A 116 0.57 17.92 3.51
CA ALA A 116 -0.38 18.71 2.73
C ALA A 116 0.14 19.19 1.37
N ALA A 117 1.18 18.57 0.81
CA ALA A 117 1.65 18.86 -0.54
C ALA A 117 0.60 18.44 -1.58
N GLN A 118 0.54 19.18 -2.69
CA GLN A 118 -0.36 18.89 -3.81
C GLN A 118 0.44 18.18 -4.90
N LEU A 119 0.20 16.90 -5.13
CA LEU A 119 0.87 16.07 -6.13
C LEU A 119 -0.15 15.50 -7.15
N SER A 120 -1.26 16.22 -7.39
CA SER A 120 -2.30 15.70 -8.27
C SER A 120 -1.76 15.54 -9.68
N SER A 121 -2.01 14.39 -10.32
CA SER A 121 -1.52 14.07 -11.67
C SER A 121 0.00 14.09 -11.86
N ALA A 122 0.79 14.13 -10.78
CA ALA A 122 2.24 14.04 -10.86
C ALA A 122 2.70 12.64 -11.33
N CYS A 123 3.94 12.57 -11.83
CA CYS A 123 4.61 11.31 -12.18
C CYS A 123 5.71 11.00 -11.19
N LEU A 124 5.65 9.80 -10.60
CA LEU A 124 6.64 9.29 -9.65
C LEU A 124 7.15 7.90 -10.07
N SER A 125 7.20 7.62 -11.38
CA SER A 125 7.71 6.33 -11.86
C SER A 125 9.20 6.20 -11.57
N ASN A 126 9.64 5.04 -11.08
CA ASN A 126 11.00 4.78 -10.63
C ASN A 126 11.47 5.66 -9.45
N ALA A 127 10.57 6.39 -8.79
CA ALA A 127 10.94 7.23 -7.66
C ALA A 127 11.08 6.41 -6.36
N THR A 128 11.83 6.95 -5.41
CA THR A 128 11.97 6.39 -4.06
C THR A 128 11.68 7.45 -3.01
N LEU A 129 10.77 7.14 -2.08
CA LEU A 129 10.50 7.95 -0.90
C LEU A 129 10.86 7.12 0.34
N LEU A 130 11.82 7.60 1.12
CA LEU A 130 12.29 6.94 2.34
C LEU A 130 12.15 7.89 3.52
N ARG A 131 11.45 7.46 4.57
CA ARG A 131 11.24 8.22 5.82
C ARG A 131 10.63 9.61 5.60
N CYS A 132 9.76 9.72 4.60
CA CYS A 132 9.07 10.96 4.27
C CYS A 132 7.72 11.07 4.98
N LYS A 133 7.26 12.30 5.22
CA LYS A 133 5.94 12.58 5.79
C LYS A 133 5.01 13.09 4.72
N LEU A 134 4.00 12.31 4.35
CA LEU A 134 3.02 12.66 3.31
C LEU A 134 1.66 13.03 3.89
N ASP A 135 1.52 13.16 5.21
CA ASP A 135 0.20 13.33 5.85
C ASP A 135 -0.60 14.48 5.21
N ASP A 136 -1.86 14.21 4.92
CA ASP A 136 -2.80 15.11 4.24
C ASP A 136 -2.42 15.51 2.80
N ALA A 137 -1.41 14.88 2.19
CA ALA A 137 -1.04 15.14 0.80
C ALA A 137 -2.13 14.67 -0.18
N SER A 138 -2.28 15.42 -1.27
CA SER A 138 -3.17 15.05 -2.37
C SER A 138 -2.35 14.39 -3.47
N LEU A 139 -2.55 13.09 -3.67
CA LEU A 139 -1.92 12.27 -4.72
C LEU A 139 -2.98 11.81 -5.73
N ALA A 140 -4.03 12.61 -5.91
CA ALA A 140 -5.14 12.26 -6.80
C ALA A 140 -4.64 12.14 -8.25
N ALA A 141 -5.05 11.08 -8.95
CA ALA A 141 -4.57 10.77 -10.30
C ALA A 141 -3.04 10.66 -10.45
N LEU A 142 -2.31 10.44 -9.34
CA LEU A 142 -0.87 10.17 -9.39
C LEU A 142 -0.58 8.99 -10.32
N ARG A 143 0.44 9.11 -11.16
CA ARG A 143 0.92 8.00 -12.00
C ARG A 143 2.28 7.53 -11.50
N ALA A 144 2.37 6.24 -11.20
CA ALA A 144 3.63 5.63 -10.82
C ALA A 144 3.72 4.18 -11.31
N GLU A 145 4.78 3.91 -12.07
CA GLU A 145 5.26 2.56 -12.35
C GLU A 145 6.60 2.37 -11.62
N VAL A 146 6.72 1.30 -10.84
CA VAL A 146 7.93 1.00 -10.03
C VAL A 146 8.24 2.15 -9.06
N LEU A 147 7.31 2.46 -8.17
CA LEU A 147 7.55 3.37 -7.05
C LEU A 147 7.91 2.59 -5.78
N CYS A 148 8.88 3.08 -5.01
CA CYS A 148 9.21 2.53 -3.70
C CYS A 148 8.95 3.58 -2.61
N VAL A 149 8.10 3.25 -1.64
CA VAL A 149 7.81 4.11 -0.48
C VAL A 149 8.05 3.29 0.77
N THR A 150 8.99 3.74 1.60
CA THR A 150 9.47 2.99 2.77
C THR A 150 9.49 3.87 4.01
N GLU A 151 8.99 3.36 5.14
CA GLU A 151 9.01 4.03 6.45
C GLU A 151 8.35 5.43 6.43
N CYS A 152 7.33 5.61 5.60
CA CYS A 152 6.65 6.91 5.44
C CYS A 152 5.34 6.97 6.23
N SER A 153 4.91 8.17 6.58
CA SER A 153 3.52 8.44 6.99
C SER A 153 2.71 8.94 5.80
N ALA A 154 1.49 8.44 5.64
CA ALA A 154 0.56 8.81 4.56
C ALA A 154 -0.87 8.94 5.12
N HIS A 155 -0.99 9.52 6.32
CA HIS A 155 -2.28 9.67 6.98
C HIS A 155 -3.19 10.59 6.17
N ARG A 156 -4.44 10.18 5.95
CA ARG A 156 -5.46 10.97 5.22
C ARG A 156 -5.05 11.40 3.81
N CYS A 157 -4.05 10.75 3.21
CA CYS A 157 -3.67 10.99 1.83
C CYS A 157 -4.81 10.68 0.87
N ASP A 158 -4.87 11.45 -0.21
CA ASP A 158 -5.81 11.20 -1.31
C ASP A 158 -5.12 10.46 -2.45
N PHE A 159 -5.41 9.17 -2.64
CA PHE A 159 -4.99 8.38 -3.80
C PHE A 159 -6.13 8.18 -4.80
N SER A 160 -7.19 9.02 -4.75
CA SER A 160 -8.32 8.87 -5.67
C SER A 160 -7.86 8.95 -7.12
N ASP A 161 -8.35 8.04 -7.97
CA ASP A 161 -8.01 7.93 -9.39
C ASP A 161 -6.51 7.66 -9.68
N ALA A 162 -5.70 7.37 -8.66
CA ALA A 162 -4.28 7.08 -8.84
C ALA A 162 -4.08 5.81 -9.67
N GLN A 163 -3.03 5.80 -10.50
CA GLN A 163 -2.62 4.69 -11.33
C GLN A 163 -1.27 4.18 -10.82
N LEU A 164 -1.32 3.10 -10.06
CA LEU A 164 -0.15 2.51 -9.41
C LEU A 164 0.10 1.12 -9.99
N GLU A 165 1.30 0.91 -10.54
CA GLU A 165 1.75 -0.38 -11.04
C GLU A 165 3.12 -0.72 -10.46
N LYS A 166 3.31 -1.98 -10.01
CA LYS A 166 4.59 -2.49 -9.50
C LYS A 166 5.16 -1.65 -8.35
N THR A 167 4.29 -1.07 -7.53
CA THR A 167 4.67 -0.17 -6.43
C THR A 167 4.82 -0.93 -5.12
N VAL A 168 5.86 -0.61 -4.37
CA VAL A 168 6.13 -1.19 -3.05
C VAL A 168 5.90 -0.13 -1.97
N PHE A 169 5.03 -0.46 -1.01
CA PHE A 169 4.81 0.26 0.22
C PHE A 169 5.29 -0.61 1.39
N MET A 170 6.41 -0.23 2.01
CA MET A 170 7.00 -0.97 3.13
C MET A 170 6.95 -0.13 4.40
N GLU A 171 6.30 -0.66 5.44
CA GLU A 171 6.18 0.01 6.74
C GLU A 171 5.56 1.42 6.64
N VAL A 172 4.59 1.57 5.73
CA VAL A 172 3.87 2.83 5.48
C VAL A 172 2.57 2.86 6.26
N ASP A 173 2.25 4.01 6.86
CA ASP A 173 1.01 4.23 7.60
C ASP A 173 -0.04 4.96 6.74
N PHE A 174 -1.13 4.27 6.40
CA PHE A 174 -2.23 4.75 5.57
C PHE A 174 -3.50 5.02 6.37
N ALA A 175 -3.40 5.36 7.66
CA ALA A 175 -4.59 5.67 8.46
C ALA A 175 -5.45 6.75 7.78
N GLY A 176 -6.68 6.39 7.39
CA GLY A 176 -7.63 7.28 6.73
C GLY A 176 -7.31 7.65 5.28
N ALA A 177 -6.40 6.95 4.61
CA ALA A 177 -6.12 7.18 3.20
C ALA A 177 -7.34 6.84 2.32
N ARG A 178 -7.49 7.57 1.20
CA ARG A 178 -8.61 7.43 0.27
C ARG A 178 -8.14 6.79 -1.03
N TRP A 179 -8.80 5.70 -1.45
CA TRP A 179 -8.40 4.89 -2.62
C TRP A 179 -9.46 4.87 -3.74
N ARG A 180 -10.40 5.82 -3.71
CA ARG A 180 -11.56 5.81 -4.60
C ARG A 180 -11.14 5.77 -6.07
N ALA A 181 -11.68 4.83 -6.83
CA ALA A 181 -11.40 4.68 -8.25
C ALA A 181 -9.91 4.53 -8.62
N ALA A 182 -9.05 4.19 -7.65
CA ALA A 182 -7.65 3.93 -7.91
C ALA A 182 -7.48 2.61 -8.69
N SER A 183 -6.56 2.61 -9.65
CA SER A 183 -6.10 1.42 -10.35
C SER A 183 -4.85 0.90 -9.67
N LEU A 184 -4.96 -0.25 -9.00
CA LEU A 184 -3.91 -0.85 -8.20
C LEU A 184 -3.50 -2.18 -8.83
N LYS A 185 -2.34 -2.25 -9.48
CA LYS A 185 -1.88 -3.48 -10.14
C LYS A 185 -0.51 -3.91 -9.66
N ASN A 186 -0.41 -5.13 -9.15
CA ASN A 186 0.87 -5.68 -8.69
C ASN A 186 1.54 -4.79 -7.63
N LEU A 187 0.76 -4.33 -6.65
CA LEU A 187 1.30 -3.59 -5.52
C LEU A 187 1.76 -4.55 -4.43
N VAL A 188 2.78 -4.14 -3.68
CA VAL A 188 3.22 -4.84 -2.48
C VAL A 188 3.07 -3.90 -1.28
N PHE A 189 2.13 -4.21 -0.41
CA PHE A 189 2.02 -3.65 0.93
C PHE A 189 2.70 -4.61 1.91
N ALA A 190 3.87 -4.25 2.41
CA ALA A 190 4.63 -5.03 3.37
C ALA A 190 4.62 -4.32 4.72
N LYS A 191 4.07 -4.97 5.76
CA LYS A 191 3.93 -4.40 7.11
C LYS A 191 3.26 -3.01 7.11
N ALA A 192 2.35 -2.78 6.15
CA ALA A 192 1.65 -1.51 6.03
C ALA A 192 0.51 -1.43 7.05
N LYS A 193 0.18 -0.21 7.49
CA LYS A 193 -0.97 0.04 8.37
C LYS A 193 -2.12 0.57 7.54
N LEU A 194 -3.09 -0.30 7.28
CA LEU A 194 -4.24 -0.08 6.41
C LEU A 194 -5.57 -0.31 7.15
N ARG A 195 -5.56 -0.34 8.49
CA ARG A 195 -6.75 -0.51 9.33
C ARG A 195 -7.88 0.43 8.88
N GLY A 196 -9.07 -0.15 8.68
CA GLY A 196 -10.28 0.59 8.31
C GLY A 196 -10.26 1.23 6.91
N ASN A 197 -9.25 0.95 6.07
CA ASN A 197 -9.22 1.47 4.71
C ASN A 197 -10.32 0.82 3.86
N VAL A 198 -10.83 1.57 2.89
CA VAL A 198 -11.92 1.15 2.00
C VAL A 198 -11.38 0.91 0.59
N PHE A 199 -11.46 -0.35 0.17
CA PHE A 199 -11.14 -0.87 -1.16
C PHE A 199 -12.39 -1.41 -1.89
N ALA A 200 -13.58 -1.15 -1.36
CA ALA A 200 -14.83 -1.67 -1.88
C ALA A 200 -14.99 -1.39 -3.39
N GLY A 201 -15.27 -2.44 -4.16
CA GLY A 201 -15.45 -2.40 -5.61
C GLY A 201 -14.18 -2.15 -6.44
N LEU A 202 -13.00 -2.00 -5.84
CA LEU A 202 -11.76 -1.78 -6.58
C LEU A 202 -11.24 -3.08 -7.21
N ALA A 203 -10.56 -2.94 -8.34
CA ALA A 203 -9.77 -4.02 -8.95
C ALA A 203 -8.31 -3.91 -8.51
N MET A 204 -7.81 -4.97 -7.88
CA MET A 204 -6.47 -5.00 -7.29
C MET A 204 -5.66 -6.25 -7.69
N PRO A 205 -5.61 -6.64 -8.98
CA PRO A 205 -5.01 -7.92 -9.37
C PRO A 205 -3.54 -8.01 -8.95
N LEU A 206 -3.14 -9.20 -8.49
CA LEU A 206 -1.76 -9.53 -8.14
C LEU A 206 -1.19 -8.70 -6.97
N CYS A 207 -2.03 -8.02 -6.18
CA CYS A 207 -1.55 -7.25 -5.05
C CYS A 207 -1.19 -8.15 -3.86
N GLN A 208 -0.22 -7.70 -3.06
CA GLN A 208 0.26 -8.42 -1.88
C GLN A 208 0.11 -7.53 -0.64
N PHE A 209 -0.38 -8.10 0.45
CA PHE A 209 -0.57 -7.48 1.76
C PHE A 209 0.15 -8.32 2.82
N VAL A 210 1.48 -8.39 2.71
CA VAL A 210 2.31 -9.24 3.57
C VAL A 210 2.42 -8.59 4.95
N GLU A 211 2.06 -9.33 6.01
CA GLU A 211 2.17 -8.90 7.41
C GLU A 211 1.54 -7.53 7.70
N SER A 212 0.55 -7.13 6.89
CA SER A 212 -0.07 -5.81 6.97
C SER A 212 -1.27 -5.80 7.91
N ASP A 213 -1.49 -4.67 8.58
CA ASP A 213 -2.68 -4.41 9.39
C ASP A 213 -3.83 -3.96 8.48
N LEU A 214 -4.79 -4.84 8.26
CA LEU A 214 -6.02 -4.66 7.48
C LEU A 214 -7.26 -4.82 8.37
N ALA A 215 -7.13 -4.69 9.69
CA ALA A 215 -8.27 -4.87 10.59
C ALA A 215 -9.37 -3.88 10.21
N GLN A 216 -10.62 -4.36 10.16
CA GLN A 216 -11.80 -3.55 9.78
C GLN A 216 -11.73 -2.94 8.36
N ALA A 217 -10.81 -3.36 7.50
CA ALA A 217 -10.77 -2.90 6.12
C ALA A 217 -11.98 -3.42 5.31
N ASP A 218 -12.42 -2.65 4.31
CA ASP A 218 -13.56 -2.99 3.47
C ASP A 218 -13.13 -3.33 2.04
N PHE A 219 -13.23 -4.62 1.70
CA PHE A 219 -13.01 -5.21 0.38
C PHE A 219 -14.34 -5.64 -0.29
N SER A 220 -15.49 -5.14 0.18
CA SER A 220 -16.80 -5.58 -0.34
C SER A 220 -16.90 -5.37 -1.84
N GLY A 221 -17.22 -6.44 -2.58
CA GLY A 221 -17.30 -6.43 -4.05
C GLY A 221 -15.99 -6.13 -4.78
N ALA A 222 -14.84 -6.07 -4.09
CA ALA A 222 -13.55 -5.85 -4.71
C ALA A 222 -13.10 -7.09 -5.51
N SER A 223 -12.23 -6.87 -6.50
CA SER A 223 -11.53 -7.94 -7.21
C SER A 223 -10.10 -8.06 -6.71
N ILE A 224 -9.83 -9.13 -5.97
CA ILE A 224 -8.55 -9.48 -5.37
C ILE A 224 -8.03 -10.83 -5.91
N GLU A 225 -8.32 -11.13 -7.18
CA GLU A 225 -7.81 -12.31 -7.85
C GLU A 225 -6.29 -12.37 -7.81
N HIS A 226 -5.75 -13.54 -7.49
CA HIS A 226 -4.32 -13.79 -7.33
C HIS A 226 -3.61 -12.93 -6.26
N CYS A 227 -4.36 -12.29 -5.35
CA CYS A 227 -3.75 -11.53 -4.26
C CYS A 227 -3.16 -12.42 -3.18
N MET A 228 -2.17 -11.88 -2.45
CA MET A 228 -1.53 -12.55 -1.31
C MET A 228 -1.73 -11.76 -0.03
N PHE A 229 -2.17 -12.42 1.03
CA PHE A 229 -2.43 -11.86 2.36
C PHE A 229 -1.62 -12.60 3.43
N LYS A 230 -0.41 -13.05 3.09
CA LYS A 230 0.40 -13.87 4.00
C LYS A 230 0.65 -13.12 5.32
N GLY A 231 0.20 -13.70 6.43
CA GLY A 231 0.35 -13.10 7.76
C GLY A 231 -0.44 -11.80 7.97
N ALA A 232 -1.37 -11.46 7.08
CA ALA A 232 -2.17 -10.24 7.18
C ALA A 232 -3.17 -10.30 8.34
N GLN A 233 -3.43 -9.16 8.96
CA GLN A 233 -4.40 -9.00 10.05
C GLN A 233 -5.69 -8.42 9.49
N LEU A 234 -6.76 -9.22 9.37
CA LEU A 234 -8.04 -8.88 8.73
C LEU A 234 -9.21 -9.02 9.71
N GLN A 235 -8.99 -8.85 11.01
CA GLN A 235 -10.03 -9.03 12.04
C GLN A 235 -11.18 -8.04 11.79
N GLY A 236 -12.40 -8.57 11.70
CA GLY A 236 -13.59 -7.79 11.40
C GLY A 236 -13.59 -7.10 10.03
N ALA A 237 -12.72 -7.51 9.09
CA ALA A 237 -12.73 -6.99 7.73
C ALA A 237 -14.02 -7.39 6.99
N LEU A 238 -14.43 -6.57 6.02
CA LEU A 238 -15.59 -6.83 5.17
C LEU A 238 -15.11 -7.32 3.81
N LEU A 239 -15.46 -8.55 3.44
CA LEU A 239 -15.14 -9.20 2.16
C LEU A 239 -16.42 -9.72 1.47
N ARG A 240 -17.54 -9.04 1.68
CA ARG A 240 -18.85 -9.45 1.15
C ARG A 240 -18.83 -9.43 -0.37
N GLY A 241 -19.20 -10.53 -1.02
CA GLY A 241 -19.26 -10.61 -2.48
C GLY A 241 -17.93 -10.36 -3.20
N VAL A 242 -16.79 -10.48 -2.51
CA VAL A 242 -15.46 -10.28 -3.08
C VAL A 242 -15.15 -11.31 -4.17
N GLN A 243 -14.39 -10.92 -5.20
CA GLN A 243 -13.82 -11.85 -6.20
C GLN A 243 -12.38 -12.17 -5.81
N ALA A 244 -12.12 -13.35 -5.24
CA ALA A 244 -10.85 -13.72 -4.62
C ALA A 244 -10.28 -15.03 -5.16
N ARG A 245 -10.64 -15.42 -6.38
CA ARG A 245 -10.14 -16.64 -7.01
C ARG A 245 -8.61 -16.68 -7.00
N PHE A 246 -8.05 -17.85 -6.65
CA PHE A 246 -6.61 -18.07 -6.52
C PHE A 246 -5.88 -17.20 -5.49
N ALA A 247 -6.59 -16.50 -4.59
CA ALA A 247 -5.96 -15.73 -3.54
C ALA A 247 -5.33 -16.63 -2.45
N LEU A 248 -4.27 -16.12 -1.82
CA LEU A 248 -3.52 -16.78 -0.74
C LEU A 248 -3.70 -16.03 0.58
N PHE A 249 -4.23 -16.70 1.58
CA PHE A 249 -4.45 -16.21 2.96
C PHE A 249 -3.63 -16.99 3.99
N ALA A 250 -2.48 -17.55 3.60
CA ALA A 250 -1.62 -18.32 4.50
C ALA A 250 -1.28 -17.52 5.78
N GLU A 251 -1.52 -18.10 6.94
CA GLU A 251 -1.24 -17.49 8.25
C GLU A 251 -1.98 -16.14 8.50
N ALA A 252 -2.97 -15.79 7.68
CA ALA A 252 -3.77 -14.60 7.86
C ALA A 252 -4.76 -14.76 9.03
N THR A 253 -5.09 -13.66 9.71
CA THR A 253 -6.08 -13.65 10.81
C THR A 253 -7.34 -12.91 10.40
N LEU A 254 -8.41 -13.64 10.12
CA LEU A 254 -9.72 -13.14 9.65
C LEU A 254 -10.81 -13.32 10.70
N ASP A 255 -10.46 -13.31 11.99
CA ASP A 255 -11.42 -13.54 13.07
C ASP A 255 -12.55 -12.50 13.03
N GLY A 256 -13.79 -12.99 13.06
CA GLY A 256 -15.01 -12.18 12.96
C GLY A 256 -15.18 -11.43 11.64
N ALA A 257 -14.38 -11.70 10.61
CA ALA A 257 -14.53 -11.09 9.29
C ALA A 257 -15.84 -11.55 8.60
N ASP A 258 -16.36 -10.71 7.73
CA ASP A 258 -17.55 -11.01 6.93
C ASP A 258 -17.18 -11.31 5.48
N LEU A 259 -17.14 -12.58 5.13
CA LEU A 259 -16.84 -13.12 3.81
C LEU A 259 -18.10 -13.59 3.07
N SER A 260 -19.29 -13.18 3.51
CA SER A 260 -20.55 -13.72 2.98
C SER A 260 -20.73 -13.45 1.49
N GLY A 261 -21.17 -14.49 0.78
CA GLY A 261 -21.39 -14.46 -0.67
C GLY A 261 -20.13 -14.21 -1.52
N GLY A 262 -18.93 -14.27 -0.93
CA GLY A 262 -17.68 -14.09 -1.68
C GLY A 262 -17.31 -15.31 -2.54
N PHE A 263 -16.48 -15.06 -3.55
CA PHE A 263 -15.99 -16.03 -4.52
C PHE A 263 -14.53 -16.36 -4.22
N PHE A 264 -14.31 -17.52 -3.59
CA PHE A 264 -13.03 -17.98 -3.06
C PHE A 264 -12.62 -19.33 -3.67
N GLU A 265 -12.99 -19.59 -4.92
CA GLU A 265 -12.60 -20.81 -5.61
C GLU A 265 -11.07 -20.91 -5.73
N GLN A 266 -10.54 -22.10 -5.44
CA GLN A 266 -9.10 -22.41 -5.54
C GLN A 266 -8.22 -21.50 -4.66
N THR A 267 -8.75 -21.03 -3.54
CA THR A 267 -8.01 -20.23 -2.56
C THR A 267 -7.21 -21.10 -1.59
N LEU A 268 -6.16 -20.52 -1.01
CA LEU A 268 -5.27 -21.20 -0.07
C LEU A 268 -5.30 -20.49 1.29
N TRP A 269 -5.63 -21.22 2.36
CA TRP A 269 -5.78 -20.74 3.74
C TRP A 269 -4.94 -21.52 4.76
N PRO A 270 -3.73 -22.04 4.42
CA PRO A 270 -3.01 -22.89 5.35
C PRO A 270 -2.69 -22.10 6.63
N ARG A 271 -3.07 -22.68 7.78
CA ARG A 271 -2.89 -22.06 9.11
C ARG A 271 -3.54 -20.67 9.28
N ALA A 272 -4.52 -20.32 8.44
CA ALA A 272 -5.30 -19.10 8.63
C ALA A 272 -6.22 -19.23 9.85
N SER A 273 -6.51 -18.12 10.52
CA SER A 273 -7.55 -18.04 11.55
C SER A 273 -8.81 -17.39 10.97
N LEU A 274 -9.95 -18.03 11.15
CA LEU A 274 -11.28 -17.62 10.69
C LEU A 274 -12.30 -17.79 11.84
N ARG A 275 -11.88 -17.54 13.09
CA ARG A 275 -12.74 -17.77 14.26
C ARG A 275 -13.99 -16.89 14.17
N ALA A 276 -15.16 -17.50 14.31
CA ALA A 276 -16.45 -16.83 14.19
C ALA A 276 -16.62 -16.00 12.90
N ALA A 277 -15.87 -16.30 11.83
CA ALA A 277 -16.00 -15.62 10.55
C ALA A 277 -17.30 -16.02 9.84
N ASN A 278 -17.90 -15.08 9.11
CA ASN A 278 -19.11 -15.31 8.34
C ASN A 278 -18.75 -15.67 6.89
N LEU A 279 -18.91 -16.94 6.50
CA LEU A 279 -18.71 -17.44 5.14
C LEU A 279 -20.04 -17.90 4.51
N ARG A 280 -21.18 -17.38 5.01
CA ARG A 280 -22.50 -17.80 4.55
C ARG A 280 -22.66 -17.56 3.04
N GLY A 281 -23.04 -18.59 2.31
CA GLY A 281 -23.25 -18.53 0.86
C GLY A 281 -21.98 -18.29 0.04
N ALA A 282 -20.79 -18.42 0.62
CA ALA A 282 -19.53 -18.25 -0.11
C ALA A 282 -19.28 -19.44 -1.06
N SER A 283 -18.66 -19.15 -2.22
CA SER A 283 -18.16 -20.16 -3.14
C SER A 283 -16.72 -20.53 -2.75
N LEU A 284 -16.50 -21.75 -2.30
CA LEU A 284 -15.23 -22.23 -1.74
C LEU A 284 -14.77 -23.53 -2.41
N ALA A 285 -15.23 -23.77 -3.64
CA ALA A 285 -14.86 -24.96 -4.38
C ALA A 285 -13.33 -25.04 -4.54
N TYR A 286 -12.75 -26.21 -4.25
CA TYR A 286 -11.30 -26.46 -4.26
C TYR A 286 -10.47 -25.59 -3.30
N ALA A 287 -11.10 -24.92 -2.31
CA ALA A 287 -10.36 -24.15 -1.33
C ALA A 287 -9.58 -25.06 -0.35
N ASN A 288 -8.37 -24.67 0.00
CA ASN A 288 -7.51 -25.41 0.93
C ASN A 288 -7.46 -24.71 2.30
N PHE A 289 -8.05 -25.34 3.31
CA PHE A 289 -8.09 -24.91 4.71
C PHE A 289 -7.21 -25.79 5.62
N GLN A 290 -6.16 -26.39 5.09
CA GLN A 290 -5.31 -27.29 5.87
C GLN A 290 -4.75 -26.60 7.12
N ALA A 291 -5.00 -27.22 8.28
CA ALA A 291 -4.64 -26.69 9.60
C ALA A 291 -5.17 -25.27 9.91
N ALA A 292 -6.23 -24.81 9.22
CA ALA A 292 -6.88 -23.53 9.53
C ALA A 292 -7.70 -23.63 10.83
N CYS A 293 -7.88 -22.51 11.51
CA CYS A 293 -8.76 -22.40 12.67
C CYS A 293 -10.09 -21.78 12.27
N CYS A 294 -11.14 -22.59 12.15
CA CYS A 294 -12.49 -22.17 11.76
C CYS A 294 -13.49 -22.35 12.92
N GLU A 295 -13.02 -22.25 14.16
CA GLU A 295 -13.86 -22.42 15.36
C GLU A 295 -15.04 -21.40 15.32
N GLY A 296 -16.26 -21.90 15.39
CA GLY A 296 -17.48 -21.10 15.33
C GLY A 296 -17.77 -20.43 13.98
N ALA A 297 -17.02 -20.74 12.92
CA ALA A 297 -17.24 -20.14 11.60
C ALA A 297 -18.62 -20.52 11.02
N ASP A 298 -19.26 -19.56 10.36
CA ASP A 298 -20.57 -19.74 9.73
C ASP A 298 -20.41 -20.05 8.23
N LEU A 299 -20.47 -21.32 7.87
CA LEU A 299 -20.36 -21.83 6.50
C LEU A 299 -21.72 -22.28 5.94
N ARG A 300 -22.84 -21.77 6.50
CA ARG A 300 -24.17 -22.13 6.02
C ARG A 300 -24.36 -21.73 4.55
N ASP A 301 -25.01 -22.61 3.79
CA ASP A 301 -25.29 -22.41 2.36
C ASP A 301 -24.02 -22.25 1.47
N ALA A 302 -22.82 -22.53 1.99
CA ALA A 302 -21.57 -22.42 1.23
C ALA A 302 -21.35 -23.61 0.27
N ASP A 303 -20.67 -23.35 -0.85
CA ASP A 303 -20.20 -24.39 -1.77
C ASP A 303 -18.79 -24.83 -1.37
N LEU A 304 -18.66 -26.00 -0.75
CA LEU A 304 -17.38 -26.54 -0.27
C LEU A 304 -16.90 -27.73 -1.09
N ARG A 305 -17.43 -27.92 -2.31
CA ARG A 305 -17.06 -29.07 -3.16
C ARG A 305 -15.56 -29.10 -3.39
N PHE A 306 -14.95 -30.27 -3.18
CA PHE A 306 -13.50 -30.50 -3.29
C PHE A 306 -12.64 -29.66 -2.34
N ALA A 307 -13.21 -28.97 -1.36
CA ALA A 307 -12.44 -28.24 -0.36
C ALA A 307 -11.70 -29.21 0.58
N ASP A 308 -10.58 -28.76 1.15
CA ASP A 308 -9.74 -29.55 2.03
C ASP A 308 -9.60 -28.89 3.41
N PHE A 309 -10.24 -29.46 4.43
CA PHE A 309 -10.13 -29.05 5.83
C PHE A 309 -9.27 -30.01 6.66
N SER A 310 -8.33 -30.71 6.04
CA SER A 310 -7.48 -31.65 6.79
C SER A 310 -6.74 -30.93 7.91
N TYR A 311 -6.76 -31.51 9.12
CA TYR A 311 -6.20 -30.96 10.36
C TYR A 311 -6.81 -29.63 10.83
N ALA A 312 -7.89 -29.14 10.20
CA ALA A 312 -8.52 -27.89 10.58
C ALA A 312 -9.28 -28.02 11.91
N ASP A 313 -9.35 -26.92 12.65
CA ASP A 313 -10.23 -26.79 13.80
C ASP A 313 -11.60 -26.30 13.34
N LEU A 314 -12.58 -27.19 13.34
CA LEU A 314 -13.97 -26.95 12.92
C LEU A 314 -14.93 -26.96 14.11
N ARG A 315 -14.43 -26.80 15.34
CA ARG A 315 -15.29 -26.83 16.54
C ARG A 315 -16.36 -25.76 16.44
N ASP A 316 -17.59 -26.13 16.77
CA ASP A 316 -18.77 -25.25 16.72
C ASP A 316 -19.06 -24.61 15.34
N ALA A 317 -18.39 -25.05 14.26
CA ALA A 317 -18.63 -24.55 12.92
C ALA A 317 -20.02 -24.94 12.41
N ARG A 318 -20.62 -24.07 11.59
CA ARG A 318 -22.00 -24.23 11.11
C ARG A 318 -22.03 -24.54 9.63
N PHE A 319 -22.55 -25.71 9.28
CA PHE A 319 -22.51 -26.29 7.94
C PHE A 319 -23.90 -26.57 7.35
N SER A 320 -24.97 -26.02 7.96
CA SER A 320 -26.34 -26.25 7.48
C SER A 320 -26.51 -25.81 6.02
N HIS A 321 -27.01 -26.72 5.18
CA HIS A 321 -27.24 -26.57 3.73
C HIS A 321 -26.00 -26.31 2.87
N ALA A 322 -24.79 -26.49 3.40
CA ALA A 322 -23.58 -26.42 2.59
C ALA A 322 -23.42 -27.67 1.69
N GLY A 323 -22.73 -27.48 0.56
CA GLY A 323 -22.41 -28.54 -0.41
C GLY A 323 -21.05 -29.18 -0.12
N PHE A 324 -21.00 -30.51 0.02
CA PHE A 324 -19.83 -31.25 0.54
C PHE A 324 -19.20 -32.26 -0.43
N GLU A 325 -19.54 -32.22 -1.72
CA GLU A 325 -19.07 -33.23 -2.66
C GLU A 325 -17.53 -33.29 -2.70
N HIS A 326 -16.94 -34.42 -2.29
CA HIS A 326 -15.50 -34.62 -2.21
C HIS A 326 -14.75 -33.67 -1.25
N THR A 327 -15.43 -33.10 -0.25
CA THR A 327 -14.79 -32.28 0.79
C THR A 327 -14.02 -33.16 1.78
N ARG A 328 -12.75 -32.86 2.02
CA ARG A 328 -11.88 -33.64 2.93
C ARG A 328 -11.89 -33.07 4.34
N LEU A 329 -12.02 -33.94 5.34
CA LEU A 329 -12.04 -33.60 6.76
C LEU A 329 -10.97 -34.35 7.57
N HIS A 330 -9.92 -34.89 6.92
CA HIS A 330 -8.92 -35.75 7.55
C HIS A 330 -8.31 -35.14 8.81
N ARG A 331 -8.52 -35.79 9.97
CA ARG A 331 -8.06 -35.30 11.30
C ARG A 331 -8.54 -33.89 11.69
N SER A 332 -9.62 -33.39 11.11
CA SER A 332 -10.23 -32.15 11.58
C SER A 332 -10.88 -32.33 12.96
N ALA A 333 -10.85 -31.28 13.79
CA ALA A 333 -11.55 -31.25 15.07
C ALA A 333 -12.99 -30.75 14.87
N GLN A 334 -13.99 -31.62 14.99
CA GLN A 334 -15.38 -31.32 14.58
C GLN A 334 -16.37 -31.23 15.75
N ALA A 335 -15.90 -31.15 17.01
CA ALA A 335 -16.79 -31.14 18.18
C ALA A 335 -17.75 -29.94 18.15
N GLY A 336 -19.05 -30.18 18.32
CA GLY A 336 -20.07 -29.12 18.29
C GLY A 336 -20.46 -28.64 16.88
N ALA A 337 -19.80 -29.10 15.82
CA ALA A 337 -20.14 -28.71 14.45
C ALA A 337 -21.54 -29.19 14.05
N THR A 338 -22.30 -28.34 13.35
CA THR A 338 -23.71 -28.58 12.99
C THR A 338 -23.88 -28.81 11.49
N TRP A 339 -24.60 -29.87 11.09
CA TRP A 339 -24.67 -30.33 9.69
C TRP A 339 -26.13 -30.58 9.28
N SER A 340 -26.52 -30.23 8.04
CA SER A 340 -27.79 -30.71 7.46
C SER A 340 -27.65 -32.09 6.83
N SER A 341 -26.46 -32.41 6.31
CA SER A 341 -26.09 -33.68 5.69
C SER A 341 -24.58 -33.86 5.77
N ARG A 342 -24.13 -35.12 5.76
CA ARG A 342 -22.71 -35.49 5.67
C ARG A 342 -22.35 -36.18 4.35
N ARG A 343 -23.29 -36.24 3.41
CA ARG A 343 -23.08 -36.89 2.10
C ARG A 343 -22.01 -36.13 1.30
N GLY A 344 -21.02 -36.86 0.79
CA GLY A 344 -19.92 -36.32 -0.03
C GLY A 344 -18.63 -36.07 0.76
N LEU A 345 -18.69 -36.06 2.08
CA LEU A 345 -17.52 -35.90 2.94
C LEU A 345 -16.56 -37.09 2.82
N VAL A 346 -15.27 -36.78 2.82
CA VAL A 346 -14.16 -37.72 2.93
C VAL A 346 -13.54 -37.54 4.31
N GLU A 347 -13.93 -38.39 5.27
CA GLU A 347 -13.52 -38.26 6.68
C GLU A 347 -12.03 -38.53 6.90
N HIS A 348 -11.49 -39.51 6.16
CA HIS A 348 -10.12 -39.97 6.29
C HIS A 348 -9.56 -40.32 4.92
N ASP A 349 -8.31 -39.95 4.66
CA ASP A 349 -7.50 -40.58 3.62
C ASP A 349 -6.88 -41.84 4.24
N GLU A 350 -7.35 -43.03 3.84
CA GLU A 350 -6.94 -44.29 4.47
C GLU A 350 -5.42 -44.54 4.36
N ALA A 351 -4.82 -44.26 3.21
CA ALA A 351 -3.39 -44.47 3.00
C ALA A 351 -2.57 -43.50 3.87
N LEU A 352 -2.98 -42.23 3.93
CA LEU A 352 -2.36 -41.23 4.77
C LEU A 352 -2.55 -41.56 6.26
N LEU A 353 -3.75 -41.97 6.66
CA LEU A 353 -4.06 -42.33 8.04
C LEU A 353 -3.18 -43.49 8.52
N GLN A 354 -3.03 -44.54 7.71
CA GLN A 354 -2.17 -45.68 8.05
C GLN A 354 -0.71 -45.26 8.18
N ALA A 355 -0.20 -44.44 7.25
CA ALA A 355 1.16 -43.91 7.32
C ALA A 355 1.40 -43.09 8.60
N GLU A 356 0.46 -42.24 8.98
CA GLU A 356 0.57 -41.42 10.20
C GLU A 356 0.47 -42.24 11.49
N LEU A 357 -0.38 -43.28 11.51
CA LEU A 357 -0.49 -44.17 12.66
C LEU A 357 0.78 -45.00 12.87
N TRP A 358 1.50 -45.33 11.80
CA TRP A 358 2.79 -46.01 11.87
C TRP A 358 3.95 -45.12 12.34
N SER A 359 3.82 -43.79 12.17
CA SER A 359 4.84 -42.81 12.58
C SER A 359 4.76 -42.35 14.04
N ARG A 360 3.78 -42.86 14.81
CA ARG A 360 3.59 -42.63 16.24
C ARG A 360 4.06 -43.84 17.03
#